data_AF-A0A5S5CU85-F1
#
_entry.id   AF-A0A5S5CU85-F1
#
_cell.length_a   1.000
_cell.length_b   1.000
_cell.length_c   1.000
_cell.angle_alpha   90.00
_cell.angle_beta   90.00
_cell.angle_gamma   90.00
#
_symmetry.space_group_name_H-M   'P 1'
#
loop_
_entity.id
_entity.type
_entity.pdbx_description
1 polymer ?
#
loop_
_entity_poly.entity_id
_entity_poly.type
_entity_poly.pdbx_seq_one_letter_code
_entity_poly.pdbx_strand_id
1 'polypeptide(L)'
;MLRLHKENVNEMEIDGYEYNYSAIKELRVTKGRKVFVTMIRELECIYLIIKKCYKLKVANLKIDTITHYDNKSDSKNDIFSQKTYYLFPNNENKKYLFLAYEIFFHGLDRFEDSYYDNRYHNYNNSFLLELINELHKCRKSHSLGGKKIDNYLSVKGSCFIDKEVFKENLDKKYPSLKMYFNYKPFSGHQRRLGHYYRHLISSTGFVVKNSILTYEQKREYLKLLRGQLSNHEIVLLYYNFLSGYGSKWENEKNSFLINYRMLHNIQRELVLPEFNQVDKLLSIKNNFIYKGDDSKNDHLFELYGSESTLSVEDNCKFKNNEQTNTYR
;
A
#
# COMPACT_ATOMS: atom_id res chain seq x y z
N MET A 1 13.22 20.32 -7.07
CA MET A 1 12.65 18.99 -6.73
C MET A 1 12.23 18.89 -5.27
N LEU A 2 13.12 19.05 -4.28
CA LEU A 2 12.73 18.90 -2.87
C LEU A 2 11.66 19.91 -2.41
N ARG A 3 11.78 21.18 -2.83
CA ARG A 3 10.78 22.21 -2.56
C ARG A 3 9.42 21.88 -3.20
N LEU A 4 9.42 21.48 -4.48
CA LEU A 4 8.23 21.02 -5.19
C LEU A 4 7.53 19.86 -4.47
N HIS A 5 8.30 18.89 -3.95
CA HIS A 5 7.72 17.80 -3.14
C HIS A 5 7.01 18.33 -1.89
N LYS A 6 7.66 19.23 -1.14
CA LYS A 6 7.06 19.85 0.05
C LYS A 6 5.80 20.65 -0.30
N GLU A 7 5.82 21.40 -1.40
CA GLU A 7 4.65 22.15 -1.89
C GLU A 7 3.50 21.20 -2.24
N ASN A 8 3.75 20.12 -3.00
CA ASN A 8 2.73 19.10 -3.29
C ASN A 8 2.12 18.51 -2.01
N VAL A 9 2.94 18.23 -0.99
CA VAL A 9 2.44 17.70 0.29
C VAL A 9 1.65 18.76 1.04
N ASN A 10 2.06 20.02 1.02
CA ASN A 10 1.35 21.10 1.70
C ASN A 10 0.00 21.43 1.04
N GLU A 11 -0.11 21.24 -0.27
CA GLU A 11 -1.35 21.39 -1.05
C GLU A 11 -2.33 20.21 -0.86
N MET A 12 -1.89 19.11 -0.22
CA MET A 12 -2.80 18.01 0.08
C MET A 12 -3.82 18.43 1.13
N GLU A 13 -5.08 18.51 0.72
CA GLU A 13 -6.20 18.69 1.62
C GLU A 13 -7.43 17.89 1.23
N ILE A 14 -8.16 17.39 2.23
CA ILE A 14 -9.45 16.73 2.07
C ILE A 14 -10.46 17.41 2.98
N ASP A 15 -11.47 18.02 2.37
CA ASP A 15 -12.63 18.55 3.07
C ASP A 15 -13.50 17.43 3.61
N GLY A 16 -14.04 17.69 4.78
CA GLY A 16 -14.55 16.64 5.60
C GLY A 16 -15.41 17.15 6.74
N TYR A 17 -15.66 16.29 7.71
CA TYR A 17 -16.52 16.57 8.82
C TYR A 17 -16.13 15.81 10.08
N GLU A 18 -16.50 16.39 11.22
CA GLU A 18 -16.44 15.75 12.52
C GLU A 18 -17.77 15.95 13.25
N TYR A 19 -18.02 15.13 14.27
CA TYR A 19 -19.17 15.27 15.15
C TYR A 19 -18.68 15.82 16.48
N ASN A 20 -19.26 16.92 16.92
CA ASN A 20 -19.01 17.44 18.26
C ASN A 20 -19.72 16.61 19.33
N TYR A 21 -19.55 16.96 20.61
CA TYR A 21 -20.17 16.25 21.74
C TYR A 21 -21.70 16.19 21.65
N SER A 22 -22.32 17.13 20.95
CA SER A 22 -23.77 17.21 20.72
C SER A 22 -24.22 16.49 19.45
N ALA A 23 -23.36 15.69 18.82
CA ALA A 23 -23.61 14.99 17.55
C ALA A 23 -23.95 15.93 16.36
N ILE A 24 -23.51 17.19 16.43
CA ILE A 24 -23.65 18.14 15.32
C ILE A 24 -22.42 18.00 14.41
N LYS A 25 -22.68 17.99 13.11
CA LYS A 25 -21.66 17.85 12.07
C LYS A 25 -20.96 19.19 11.83
N GLU A 26 -19.67 19.24 12.09
CA GLU A 26 -18.80 20.41 11.87
C GLU A 26 -17.83 20.16 10.72
N LEU A 27 -17.49 21.23 9.97
CA LEU A 27 -16.52 21.14 8.88
C LEU A 27 -15.13 20.87 9.45
N ARG A 28 -14.45 19.84 8.92
CA ARG A 28 -13.06 19.55 9.28
C ARG A 28 -12.24 19.27 8.04
N VAL A 29 -11.08 19.91 7.94
CA VAL A 29 -10.15 19.70 6.83
C VAL A 29 -8.96 18.88 7.32
N THR A 30 -8.65 17.79 6.60
CA THR A 30 -7.42 17.02 6.81
C THR A 30 -6.37 17.54 5.84
N LYS A 31 -5.22 17.99 6.33
CA LYS A 31 -4.17 18.63 5.52
C LYS A 31 -2.80 17.96 5.66
N GLY A 32 -1.94 18.21 4.68
CA GLY A 32 -0.52 17.82 4.71
C GLY A 32 -0.34 16.30 4.78
N ARG A 33 0.67 15.85 5.53
CA ARG A 33 1.00 14.43 5.67
C ARG A 33 -0.11 13.56 6.25
N LYS A 34 -1.01 14.15 7.05
CA LYS A 34 -2.14 13.42 7.66
C LYS A 34 -3.10 12.87 6.61
N VAL A 35 -3.16 13.48 5.42
CA VAL A 35 -3.96 13.02 4.29
C VAL A 35 -3.55 11.61 3.85
N PHE A 36 -2.25 11.32 3.78
CA PHE A 36 -1.76 9.99 3.40
C PHE A 36 -2.08 8.93 4.47
N VAL A 37 -2.07 9.30 5.75
CA VAL A 37 -2.47 8.42 6.85
C VAL A 37 -3.92 7.99 6.68
N THR A 38 -4.82 8.95 6.44
CA THR A 38 -6.25 8.67 6.25
C THR A 38 -6.53 7.88 4.97
N MET A 39 -5.79 8.16 3.89
CA MET A 39 -5.89 7.42 2.63
C MET A 39 -5.51 5.95 2.79
N ILE A 40 -4.44 5.62 3.54
CA ILE A 40 -4.09 4.22 3.83
C ILE A 40 -5.22 3.53 4.60
N ARG A 41 -5.76 4.19 5.65
CA ARG A 41 -6.86 3.64 6.43
C ARG A 41 -8.10 3.36 5.58
N GLU A 42 -8.40 4.23 4.63
CA GLU A 42 -9.51 4.04 3.71
C GLU A 42 -9.26 2.87 2.74
N LEU A 43 -8.06 2.74 2.18
CA LEU A 43 -7.70 1.61 1.33
C LEU A 43 -7.79 0.27 2.10
N GLU A 44 -7.29 0.23 3.33
CA GLU A 44 -7.44 -0.92 4.24
C GLU A 44 -8.92 -1.25 4.50
N CYS A 45 -9.76 -0.23 4.72
CA CYS A 45 -11.20 -0.41 4.90
C CYS A 45 -11.84 -1.03 3.66
N ILE A 46 -11.58 -0.49 2.47
CA ILE A 46 -12.13 -1.01 1.21
C ILE A 46 -11.73 -2.48 1.03
N TYR A 47 -10.46 -2.80 1.25
CA TYR A 47 -9.96 -4.17 1.10
C TYR A 47 -10.60 -5.13 2.12
N LEU A 48 -10.87 -4.68 3.35
CA LEU A 48 -11.61 -5.46 4.35
C LEU A 48 -13.09 -5.68 3.96
N ILE A 49 -13.74 -4.67 3.37
CA ILE A 49 -15.11 -4.79 2.81
C ILE A 49 -15.14 -5.81 1.67
N ILE A 50 -14.14 -5.79 0.79
CA ILE A 50 -14.01 -6.79 -0.28
C ILE A 50 -13.86 -8.20 0.31
N LYS A 51 -13.00 -8.40 1.33
CA LYS A 51 -12.88 -9.69 2.03
C LYS A 51 -14.22 -10.19 2.57
N LYS A 52 -15.00 -9.30 3.20
CA LYS A 52 -16.33 -9.64 3.72
C LYS A 52 -17.27 -10.10 2.60
N CYS A 53 -17.38 -9.32 1.53
CA CYS A 53 -18.28 -9.62 0.41
C CYS A 53 -17.85 -10.90 -0.32
N TYR A 54 -16.54 -11.12 -0.47
CA TYR A 54 -16.00 -12.35 -1.04
C TYR A 54 -16.36 -13.57 -0.19
N LYS A 55 -16.18 -13.48 1.13
CA LYS A 55 -16.59 -14.53 2.08
C LYS A 55 -18.09 -14.84 1.99
N LEU A 56 -18.92 -13.83 1.75
CA LEU A 56 -20.37 -13.96 1.64
C LEU A 56 -20.84 -14.60 0.33
N LYS A 57 -20.20 -14.26 -0.80
CA LYS A 57 -20.76 -14.51 -2.14
C LYS A 57 -19.90 -15.40 -3.03
N VAL A 58 -18.64 -15.61 -2.70
CA VAL A 58 -17.69 -16.33 -3.57
C VAL A 58 -17.17 -17.59 -2.87
N ALA A 59 -16.36 -17.43 -1.82
CA ALA A 59 -15.73 -18.55 -1.14
C ALA A 59 -15.22 -18.13 0.24
N ASN A 60 -14.98 -19.10 1.11
CA ASN A 60 -14.30 -18.85 2.38
C ASN A 60 -12.85 -18.37 2.16
N LEU A 61 -12.42 -17.46 3.03
CA LEU A 61 -11.04 -16.97 3.06
C LEU A 61 -10.14 -18.00 3.74
N LYS A 62 -8.89 -18.10 3.26
CA LYS A 62 -7.85 -18.90 3.93
C LYS A 62 -7.34 -18.14 5.14
N ILE A 63 -6.98 -18.88 6.19
CA ILE A 63 -6.42 -18.34 7.43
C ILE A 63 -4.92 -18.63 7.43
N ASP A 64 -4.13 -17.64 7.80
CA ASP A 64 -2.68 -17.76 7.98
C ASP A 64 -2.23 -16.93 9.19
N THR A 65 -1.02 -17.15 9.69
CA THR A 65 -0.51 -16.51 10.91
C THR A 65 0.91 -16.00 10.74
N ILE A 66 1.19 -14.80 11.24
CA ILE A 66 2.55 -14.27 11.41
C ILE A 66 2.91 -14.35 12.88
N THR A 67 4.02 -15.03 13.18
CA THR A 67 4.57 -15.12 14.53
C THR A 67 5.76 -14.17 14.64
N HIS A 68 5.72 -13.28 15.64
CA HIS A 68 6.81 -12.43 16.05
C HIS A 68 7.48 -13.05 17.26
N TYR A 69 8.78 -13.30 17.16
CA TYR A 69 9.60 -13.85 18.23
C TYR A 69 10.24 -12.72 19.03
N ASP A 70 10.48 -12.95 20.32
CA ASP A 70 11.22 -12.01 21.15
C ASP A 70 12.72 -12.08 20.81
N ASN A 71 13.21 -11.05 20.14
CA ASN A 71 14.62 -10.95 19.77
C ASN A 71 15.55 -10.72 20.98
N LYS A 72 15.00 -10.53 22.19
CA LYS A 72 15.76 -10.29 23.42
C LYS A 72 15.82 -11.49 24.37
N SER A 73 15.13 -12.61 24.09
CA SER A 73 15.18 -13.79 24.96
C SER A 73 16.36 -14.71 24.61
N ASP A 74 16.99 -15.29 25.64
CA ASP A 74 18.14 -16.19 25.49
C ASP A 74 17.83 -17.45 24.66
N SER A 75 16.55 -17.78 24.48
CA SER A 75 16.10 -18.96 23.73
C SER A 75 15.77 -18.69 22.26
N LYS A 76 15.66 -17.42 21.81
CA LYS A 76 15.13 -16.99 20.47
C LYS A 76 13.80 -17.64 20.04
N ASN A 77 13.17 -18.44 20.89
CA ASN A 77 11.99 -19.25 20.57
C ASN A 77 10.73 -18.78 21.30
N ASP A 78 10.85 -17.79 22.18
CA ASP A 78 9.71 -17.24 22.89
C ASP A 78 8.87 -16.38 21.93
N ILE A 79 7.61 -16.78 21.76
CA ILE A 79 6.66 -16.06 20.92
C ILE A 79 6.26 -14.78 21.63
N PHE A 80 6.65 -13.63 21.08
CA PHE A 80 6.26 -12.32 21.57
C PHE A 80 4.81 -11.98 21.16
N SER A 81 4.44 -12.29 19.91
CA SER A 81 3.04 -12.19 19.46
C SER A 81 2.78 -13.09 18.26
N GLN A 82 1.53 -13.54 18.09
CA GLN A 82 1.08 -14.24 16.90
C GLN A 82 -0.16 -13.55 16.35
N LYS A 83 -0.11 -13.15 15.09
CA LYS A 83 -1.17 -12.40 14.41
C LYS A 83 -1.80 -13.23 13.30
N THR A 84 -3.09 -13.51 13.43
CA THR A 84 -3.84 -14.24 12.40
C THR A 84 -4.40 -13.28 11.34
N TYR A 85 -4.30 -13.64 10.07
CA TYR A 85 -4.80 -12.84 8.95
C TYR A 85 -5.43 -13.71 7.86
N TYR A 86 -6.19 -13.05 6.98
CA TYR A 86 -7.09 -13.72 6.03
C TYR A 86 -6.64 -13.45 4.60
N LEU A 87 -6.53 -14.51 3.83
CA LEU A 87 -6.05 -14.50 2.45
C LEU A 87 -7.16 -14.94 1.50
N PHE A 88 -7.17 -14.37 0.30
CA PHE A 88 -7.98 -14.92 -0.77
C PHE A 88 -7.39 -16.28 -1.18
N PRO A 89 -8.24 -17.30 -1.44
CA PRO A 89 -7.76 -18.56 -1.97
C PRO A 89 -7.12 -18.36 -3.36
N ASN A 90 -6.40 -19.38 -3.85
CA ASN A 90 -5.80 -19.39 -5.18
C ASN A 90 -4.86 -18.19 -5.49
N ASN A 91 -4.30 -17.57 -4.45
CA ASN A 91 -3.40 -16.41 -4.56
C ASN A 91 -4.05 -15.20 -5.27
N GLU A 92 -5.38 -15.05 -5.18
CA GLU A 92 -6.12 -13.93 -5.79
C GLU A 92 -5.92 -12.58 -5.06
N ASN A 93 -5.03 -12.49 -4.06
CA ASN A 93 -4.81 -11.27 -3.28
C ASN A 93 -4.52 -10.04 -4.17
N LYS A 94 -3.72 -10.20 -5.24
CA LYS A 94 -3.44 -9.13 -6.20
C LYS A 94 -4.69 -8.65 -6.95
N LYS A 95 -5.54 -9.59 -7.37
CA LYS A 95 -6.78 -9.30 -8.10
C LYS A 95 -7.72 -8.45 -7.24
N TYR A 96 -7.92 -8.83 -5.98
CA TYR A 96 -8.77 -8.05 -5.08
C TYR A 96 -8.09 -6.78 -4.56
N LEU A 97 -6.76 -6.71 -4.53
CA LEU A 97 -6.05 -5.46 -4.27
C LEU A 97 -6.22 -4.46 -5.40
N PHE A 98 -6.15 -4.92 -6.66
CA PHE A 98 -6.47 -4.10 -7.82
C PHE A 98 -7.87 -3.50 -7.68
N LEU A 99 -8.88 -4.34 -7.40
CA LEU A 99 -10.26 -3.88 -7.20
C LEU A 99 -10.39 -2.87 -6.05
N ALA A 100 -9.70 -3.10 -4.93
CA ALA A 100 -9.68 -2.15 -3.81
C ALA A 100 -9.05 -0.81 -4.19
N TYR A 101 -7.95 -0.86 -4.93
CA TYR A 101 -7.25 0.34 -5.37
C TYR A 101 -8.05 1.11 -6.42
N GLU A 102 -8.77 0.43 -7.32
CA GLU A 102 -9.70 1.03 -8.27
C GLU A 102 -10.77 1.88 -7.54
N ILE A 103 -11.45 1.30 -6.55
CA ILE A 103 -12.46 1.99 -5.74
C ILE A 103 -11.83 3.14 -4.95
N PHE A 104 -10.67 2.92 -4.34
CA PHE A 104 -9.93 3.93 -3.59
C PHE A 104 -9.52 5.12 -4.47
N PHE A 105 -9.04 4.85 -5.68
CA PHE A 105 -8.49 5.86 -6.56
C PHE A 105 -9.59 6.61 -7.30
N HIS A 106 -10.57 5.91 -7.88
CA HIS A 106 -11.63 6.50 -8.68
C HIS A 106 -12.90 6.87 -7.90
N GLY A 107 -13.13 6.24 -6.75
CA GLY A 107 -14.33 6.42 -5.93
C GLY A 107 -15.43 5.41 -6.26
N LEU A 108 -16.33 5.19 -5.28
CA LEU A 108 -17.46 4.27 -5.38
C LEU A 108 -18.41 4.66 -6.51
N ASP A 109 -18.69 5.95 -6.68
CA ASP A 109 -19.69 6.41 -7.65
C ASP A 109 -19.24 6.03 -9.08
N ARG A 110 -17.97 6.31 -9.41
CA ARG A 110 -17.38 5.90 -10.68
C ARG A 110 -17.22 4.37 -10.80
N PHE A 111 -16.94 3.68 -9.70
CA PHE A 111 -16.86 2.21 -9.69
C PHE A 111 -18.23 1.58 -10.02
N GLU A 112 -19.31 2.12 -9.48
CA GLU A 112 -20.68 1.69 -9.74
C GLU A 112 -21.08 1.94 -11.20
N ASP A 113 -20.78 3.11 -11.76
CA ASP A 113 -20.96 3.37 -13.20
C ASP A 113 -20.19 2.34 -14.05
N SER A 114 -18.92 2.09 -13.69
CA SER A 114 -18.05 1.13 -14.38
C SER A 114 -18.55 -0.31 -14.29
N TYR A 115 -19.28 -0.66 -13.22
CA TYR A 115 -19.94 -1.94 -13.08
C TYR A 115 -21.07 -2.10 -14.10
N TYR A 116 -21.93 -1.10 -14.26
CA TYR A 116 -22.99 -1.10 -15.26
C TYR A 116 -22.46 -1.07 -16.71
N ASP A 117 -21.27 -0.50 -16.93
CA ASP A 117 -20.53 -0.58 -18.20
C ASP A 117 -19.89 -1.97 -18.48
N ASN A 118 -20.09 -2.96 -17.59
CA ASN A 118 -19.50 -4.31 -17.70
C ASN A 118 -17.96 -4.36 -17.70
N ARG A 119 -17.28 -3.35 -17.11
CA ARG A 119 -15.80 -3.31 -17.03
C ARG A 119 -15.21 -4.36 -16.09
N TYR A 120 -16.01 -4.91 -15.18
CA TYR A 120 -15.58 -5.89 -14.17
C TYR A 120 -16.10 -7.32 -14.43
N HIS A 121 -16.33 -7.68 -15.69
CA HIS A 121 -16.82 -9.02 -16.10
C HIS A 121 -15.99 -10.20 -15.58
N ASN A 122 -14.71 -9.99 -15.24
CA ASN A 122 -13.82 -11.00 -14.66
C ASN A 122 -14.06 -11.30 -13.17
N TYR A 123 -15.05 -10.63 -12.56
CA TYR A 123 -15.46 -10.84 -11.18
C TYR A 123 -16.88 -11.40 -11.13
N ASN A 124 -17.22 -12.09 -10.04
CA ASN A 124 -18.57 -12.59 -9.83
C ASN A 124 -19.56 -11.41 -9.65
N ASN A 125 -20.62 -11.36 -10.47
CA ASN A 125 -21.59 -10.27 -10.45
C ASN A 125 -22.35 -10.13 -9.12
N SER A 126 -22.72 -11.25 -8.49
CA SER A 126 -23.40 -11.24 -7.18
C SER A 126 -22.49 -10.66 -6.09
N PHE A 127 -21.20 -10.96 -6.16
CA PHE A 127 -20.18 -10.35 -5.30
C PHE A 127 -20.04 -8.84 -5.54
N LEU A 128 -19.98 -8.37 -6.80
CA LEU A 128 -19.84 -6.95 -7.10
C LEU A 128 -21.05 -6.13 -6.61
N LEU A 129 -22.27 -6.64 -6.80
CA LEU A 129 -23.49 -6.02 -6.28
C LEU A 129 -23.48 -5.94 -4.75
N GLU A 130 -23.10 -7.01 -4.07
CA GLU A 130 -22.95 -7.02 -2.60
C GLU A 130 -21.90 -6.01 -2.14
N LEU A 131 -20.79 -5.90 -2.87
CA LEU A 131 -19.73 -4.95 -2.57
C LEU A 131 -20.21 -3.50 -2.69
N ILE A 132 -20.91 -3.14 -3.77
CA ILE A 132 -21.49 -1.81 -3.96
C ILE A 132 -22.45 -1.47 -2.81
N ASN A 133 -23.34 -2.41 -2.47
CA ASN A 133 -24.32 -2.24 -1.39
C ASN A 133 -23.65 -2.06 -0.03
N GLU A 134 -22.64 -2.87 0.31
CA GLU A 134 -21.92 -2.76 1.58
C GLU A 134 -21.07 -1.47 1.65
N LEU A 135 -20.50 -0.99 0.54
CA LEU A 135 -19.80 0.29 0.48
C LEU A 135 -20.76 1.47 0.73
N HIS A 136 -21.94 1.48 0.10
CA HIS A 136 -22.97 2.50 0.36
C HIS A 136 -23.46 2.48 1.81
N LYS A 137 -23.66 1.28 2.37
CA LYS A 137 -24.03 1.10 3.78
C LYS A 137 -22.97 1.64 4.73
N CYS A 138 -21.69 1.34 4.49
CA CYS A 138 -20.58 1.86 5.30
C CYS A 138 -20.48 3.39 5.18
N ARG A 139 -20.60 3.93 3.97
CA ARG A 139 -20.64 5.37 3.72
C ARG A 139 -21.79 6.06 4.46
N LYS A 140 -22.99 5.49 4.43
CA LYS A 140 -24.16 5.98 5.16
C LYS A 140 -23.94 5.94 6.67
N SER A 141 -23.46 4.82 7.20
CA SER A 141 -23.12 4.68 8.63
C SER A 141 -22.10 5.73 9.09
N HIS A 142 -21.04 5.95 8.31
CA HIS A 142 -20.05 6.98 8.59
C HIS A 142 -20.64 8.39 8.56
N SER A 143 -21.53 8.66 7.61
CA SER A 143 -22.25 9.93 7.54
C SER A 143 -23.20 10.17 8.71
N LEU A 144 -23.47 9.14 9.53
CA LEU A 144 -24.25 9.22 10.77
C LEU A 144 -23.35 9.17 12.03
N GLY A 145 -22.04 9.32 11.88
CA GLY A 145 -21.07 9.29 12.98
C GLY A 145 -20.49 7.91 13.30
N GLY A 146 -20.86 6.87 12.55
CA GLY A 146 -20.32 5.52 12.69
C GLY A 146 -18.83 5.46 12.29
N LYS A 147 -17.93 5.35 13.26
CA LYS A 147 -16.47 5.30 13.03
C LYS A 147 -15.88 3.89 13.08
N LYS A 148 -16.60 2.93 13.67
CA LYS A 148 -16.10 1.58 13.92
C LYS A 148 -17.24 0.57 13.86
N ILE A 149 -17.02 -0.55 13.18
CA ILE A 149 -17.91 -1.70 13.20
C ILE A 149 -17.10 -2.87 13.74
N ASP A 150 -17.45 -3.32 14.94
CA ASP A 150 -16.79 -4.46 15.56
C ASP A 150 -17.20 -5.77 14.89
N ASN A 151 -16.27 -6.72 14.91
CA ASN A 151 -16.39 -8.02 14.31
C ASN A 151 -16.84 -8.03 12.84
N TYR A 152 -16.27 -7.16 12.01
CA TYR A 152 -16.82 -6.88 10.68
C TYR A 152 -16.79 -8.09 9.71
N LEU A 153 -15.82 -9.00 9.86
CA LEU A 153 -15.75 -10.26 9.09
C LEU A 153 -16.59 -11.41 9.70
N SER A 154 -17.30 -11.18 10.81
CA SER A 154 -18.18 -12.18 11.42
C SER A 154 -19.48 -12.30 10.62
N VAL A 155 -19.42 -13.04 9.54
CA VAL A 155 -20.59 -13.71 8.96
C VAL A 155 -20.69 -15.05 9.69
N LYS A 156 -21.89 -15.49 10.12
CA LYS A 156 -22.11 -16.77 10.83
C LYS A 156 -21.19 -17.88 10.27
N GLY A 157 -20.14 -18.24 11.00
CA GLY A 157 -19.12 -19.22 10.59
C GLY A 157 -17.67 -18.72 10.66
N SER A 158 -16.96 -19.23 11.67
CA SER A 158 -15.49 -19.39 11.86
C SER A 158 -14.54 -18.18 11.94
N CYS A 159 -13.46 -18.39 12.72
CA CYS A 159 -12.84 -17.53 13.77
C CYS A 159 -11.54 -16.77 13.37
N PHE A 160 -11.24 -15.63 14.02
CA PHE A 160 -9.85 -15.17 14.23
C PHE A 160 -9.40 -15.48 15.67
N ILE A 161 -8.10 -15.70 15.87
CA ILE A 161 -7.44 -15.80 17.16
C ILE A 161 -6.17 -14.95 17.10
N ASP A 162 -6.07 -13.94 17.97
CA ASP A 162 -4.77 -13.51 18.49
C ASP A 162 -4.71 -14.07 19.92
N LYS A 163 -3.77 -14.98 20.19
CA LYS A 163 -3.48 -15.42 21.56
C LYS A 163 -2.32 -14.58 22.06
N GLU A 164 -2.63 -13.47 22.71
CA GLU A 164 -1.77 -12.99 23.79
C GLU A 164 -2.11 -13.85 25.02
N VAL A 165 -1.10 -14.46 25.62
CA VAL A 165 -1.20 -15.21 26.86
C VAL A 165 -1.37 -14.21 28.01
N PHE A 166 -2.48 -13.45 28.07
CA PHE A 166 -2.94 -12.77 29.28
C PHE A 166 -4.48 -12.63 29.28
N LYS A 167 -5.06 -12.90 30.46
CA LYS A 167 -6.34 -13.58 30.71
C LYS A 167 -7.62 -12.71 30.65
N GLU A 168 -7.61 -11.51 30.05
CA GLU A 168 -8.75 -10.56 30.18
C GLU A 168 -9.39 -10.05 28.87
N ASN A 169 -8.98 -10.52 27.68
CA ASN A 169 -9.46 -9.98 26.40
C ASN A 169 -10.30 -10.97 25.55
N LEU A 170 -11.42 -11.46 26.09
CA LEU A 170 -12.36 -12.35 25.39
C LEU A 170 -13.21 -11.68 24.28
N ASP A 171 -13.12 -10.35 24.08
CA ASP A 171 -14.16 -9.59 23.34
C ASP A 171 -13.86 -9.18 21.89
N LYS A 172 -12.75 -9.59 21.25
CA LYS A 172 -12.51 -9.22 19.82
C LYS A 172 -12.07 -10.40 18.95
N LYS A 173 -13.04 -11.24 18.60
CA LYS A 173 -12.89 -12.46 17.79
C LYS A 173 -12.70 -12.22 16.28
N TYR A 174 -12.84 -10.99 15.79
CA TYR A 174 -12.76 -10.64 14.37
C TYR A 174 -12.28 -9.19 14.16
N PRO A 175 -11.65 -8.86 13.01
CA PRO A 175 -11.16 -7.51 12.76
C PRO A 175 -12.33 -6.53 12.68
N SER A 176 -12.19 -5.41 13.38
CA SER A 176 -13.12 -4.30 13.28
C SER A 176 -12.84 -3.50 11.99
N LEU A 177 -13.91 -3.07 11.32
CA LEU A 177 -13.79 -2.03 10.29
C LEU A 177 -13.64 -0.69 11.00
N LYS A 178 -12.52 0.02 10.77
CA LYS A 178 -12.18 1.28 11.44
C LYS A 178 -12.13 2.42 10.42
N MET A 179 -13.23 3.15 10.27
CA MET A 179 -13.33 4.30 9.38
C MET A 179 -12.89 5.59 10.10
N TYR A 180 -11.64 5.61 10.59
CA TYR A 180 -11.08 6.73 11.34
C TYR A 180 -10.52 7.82 10.44
N PHE A 181 -11.36 8.34 9.57
CA PHE A 181 -11.05 9.47 8.69
C PHE A 181 -12.26 10.39 8.63
N ASN A 182 -12.01 11.69 8.56
CA ASN A 182 -13.04 12.69 8.79
C ASN A 182 -13.61 13.21 7.48
N TYR A 183 -13.83 12.37 6.46
CA TYR A 183 -14.37 12.83 5.17
C TYR A 183 -15.30 11.77 4.57
N LYS A 184 -16.02 12.11 3.50
CA LYS A 184 -16.96 11.19 2.83
C LYS A 184 -16.20 9.94 2.33
N PRO A 185 -16.46 8.74 2.88
CA PRO A 185 -15.76 7.53 2.47
C PRO A 185 -15.99 7.21 1.00
N PHE A 186 -14.95 6.64 0.38
CA PHE A 186 -14.95 6.08 -0.96
C PHE A 186 -15.25 7.12 -2.04
N SER A 187 -14.80 8.36 -1.84
CA SER A 187 -15.02 9.46 -2.79
C SER A 187 -13.97 9.55 -3.90
N GLY A 188 -12.93 8.70 -3.84
CA GLY A 188 -11.84 8.69 -4.80
C GLY A 188 -10.76 9.73 -4.48
N HIS A 189 -9.52 9.36 -4.80
CA HIS A 189 -8.32 10.19 -4.57
C HIS A 189 -7.54 10.52 -5.83
N GLN A 190 -8.07 10.17 -7.02
CA GLN A 190 -7.41 10.36 -8.31
C GLN A 190 -6.89 11.79 -8.52
N ARG A 191 -7.69 12.82 -8.17
CA ARG A 191 -7.27 14.21 -8.33
C ARG A 191 -5.99 14.49 -7.56
N ARG A 192 -5.96 14.15 -6.26
CA ARG A 192 -4.83 14.41 -5.36
C ARG A 192 -3.63 13.54 -5.70
N LEU A 193 -3.82 12.22 -5.66
CA LEU A 193 -2.75 11.25 -5.87
C LEU A 193 -2.26 11.22 -7.32
N GLY A 194 -3.12 11.48 -8.29
CA GLY A 194 -2.72 11.54 -9.70
C GLY A 194 -1.73 12.67 -9.98
N HIS A 195 -1.96 13.87 -9.45
CA HIS A 195 -0.99 14.97 -9.55
C HIS A 195 0.30 14.66 -8.78
N TYR A 196 0.17 14.21 -7.54
CA TYR A 196 1.30 13.87 -6.68
C TYR A 196 2.23 12.81 -7.30
N TYR A 197 1.69 11.67 -7.72
CA TYR A 197 2.49 10.62 -8.34
C TYR A 197 3.11 11.04 -9.66
N ARG A 198 2.40 11.85 -10.46
CA ARG A 198 2.95 12.39 -11.72
C ARG A 198 4.16 13.30 -11.46
N HIS A 199 4.09 14.17 -10.47
CA HIS A 199 5.22 15.02 -10.11
C HIS A 199 6.38 14.21 -9.53
N LEU A 200 6.09 13.21 -8.70
CA LEU A 200 7.12 12.35 -8.09
C LEU A 200 7.86 11.53 -9.16
N ILE A 201 7.14 10.84 -10.05
CA ILE A 201 7.76 10.04 -11.11
C ILE A 201 8.49 10.90 -12.14
N SER A 202 7.97 12.08 -12.49
CA SER A 202 8.65 13.00 -13.40
C SER A 202 9.93 13.55 -12.78
N SER A 203 9.93 13.88 -11.48
CA SER A 203 11.14 14.31 -10.77
C SER A 203 12.19 13.19 -10.74
N THR A 204 11.77 11.96 -10.44
CA THR A 204 12.67 10.80 -10.48
C THR A 204 13.23 10.58 -11.88
N GLY A 205 12.36 10.54 -12.89
CA GLY A 205 12.75 10.35 -14.29
C GLY A 205 13.68 11.45 -14.80
N PHE A 206 13.53 12.69 -14.34
CA PHE A 206 14.44 13.79 -14.69
C PHE A 206 15.86 13.54 -14.21
N VAL A 207 16.03 13.04 -12.97
CA VAL A 207 17.35 12.68 -12.44
C VAL A 207 17.93 11.48 -13.18
N VAL A 208 17.13 10.44 -13.38
CA VAL A 208 17.58 9.19 -14.02
C VAL A 208 18.03 9.42 -15.47
N LYS A 209 17.31 10.25 -16.23
CA LYS A 209 17.61 10.57 -17.63
C LYS A 209 18.81 11.50 -17.81
N ASN A 210 19.32 12.11 -16.74
CA ASN A 210 20.45 13.02 -16.84
C ASN A 210 21.74 12.24 -17.17
N SER A 211 22.37 12.54 -18.31
CA SER A 211 23.58 11.84 -18.79
C SER A 211 24.86 12.32 -18.11
N ILE A 212 24.86 13.49 -17.48
CA ILE A 212 26.03 14.07 -16.82
C ILE A 212 26.32 13.33 -15.51
N LEU A 213 25.29 12.81 -14.85
CA LEU A 213 25.41 12.17 -13.55
C LEU A 213 25.77 10.69 -13.68
N THR A 214 26.68 10.22 -12.85
CA THR A 214 26.93 8.78 -12.69
C THR A 214 25.76 8.11 -11.98
N TYR A 215 25.68 6.78 -12.07
CA TYR A 215 24.66 6.00 -11.37
C TYR A 215 24.63 6.26 -9.86
N GLU A 216 25.81 6.29 -9.23
CA GLU A 216 25.98 6.56 -7.81
C GLU A 216 25.50 7.97 -7.44
N GLN A 217 25.81 8.98 -8.27
CA GLN A 217 25.32 10.34 -8.07
C GLN A 217 23.80 10.43 -8.22
N LYS A 218 23.22 9.80 -9.24
CA LYS A 218 21.75 9.70 -9.42
C LYS A 218 21.09 9.08 -8.18
N ARG A 219 21.66 8.00 -7.66
CA ARG A 219 21.21 7.33 -6.42
C ARG A 219 21.26 8.26 -5.21
N GLU A 220 22.31 9.07 -5.05
CA GLU A 220 22.40 10.03 -3.94
C GLU A 220 21.34 11.14 -4.05
N TYR A 221 21.14 11.72 -5.22
CA TYR A 221 20.08 12.73 -5.41
C TYR A 221 18.68 12.17 -5.15
N LEU A 222 18.41 10.95 -5.62
CA LEU A 222 17.13 10.28 -5.37
C LEU A 222 16.97 9.83 -3.92
N LYS A 223 18.06 9.51 -3.22
CA LYS A 223 18.05 9.29 -1.77
C LYS A 223 17.63 10.55 -1.02
N LEU A 224 18.09 11.73 -1.42
CA LEU A 224 17.64 13.01 -0.84
C LEU A 224 16.14 13.26 -1.09
N LEU A 225 15.65 12.96 -2.30
CA LEU A 225 14.22 13.07 -2.63
C LEU A 225 13.39 12.09 -1.79
N ARG A 226 13.77 10.81 -1.76
CA ARG A 226 13.12 9.78 -0.95
C ARG A 226 13.12 10.13 0.53
N GLY A 227 14.18 10.75 1.04
CA GLY A 227 14.27 11.21 2.42
C GLY A 227 13.22 12.25 2.82
N GLN A 228 12.50 12.85 1.85
CA GLN A 228 11.36 13.75 2.14
C GLN A 228 10.01 13.02 2.24
N LEU A 229 9.93 11.78 1.72
CA LEU A 229 8.72 10.95 1.74
C LEU A 229 8.49 10.40 3.15
N SER A 230 7.28 10.57 3.67
CA SER A 230 6.86 9.88 4.89
C SER A 230 6.65 8.39 4.64
N ASN A 231 6.66 7.59 5.71
CA ASN A 231 6.39 6.15 5.62
C ASN A 231 5.04 5.86 4.95
N HIS A 232 4.03 6.70 5.20
CA HIS A 232 2.70 6.57 4.60
C HIS A 232 2.71 6.88 3.09
N GLU A 233 3.49 7.88 2.66
CA GLU A 233 3.70 8.16 1.23
C GLU A 233 4.37 6.97 0.51
N ILE A 234 5.39 6.39 1.12
CA ILE A 234 6.11 5.22 0.59
C ILE A 234 5.16 4.00 0.51
N VAL A 235 4.37 3.73 1.56
CA VAL A 235 3.39 2.64 1.59
C VAL A 235 2.30 2.81 0.53
N LEU A 236 1.79 4.03 0.33
CA LEU A 236 0.82 4.29 -0.73
C LEU A 236 1.43 4.12 -2.12
N LEU A 237 2.68 4.54 -2.32
CA LEU A 237 3.41 4.28 -3.56
C LEU A 237 3.60 2.77 -3.80
N TYR A 238 3.87 2.01 -2.75
CA TYR A 238 3.94 0.55 -2.82
C TYR A 238 2.60 -0.06 -3.26
N TYR A 239 1.48 0.35 -2.67
CA TYR A 239 0.15 -0.10 -3.11
C TYR A 239 -0.20 0.34 -4.53
N ASN A 240 0.19 1.55 -4.93
CA ASN A 240 0.04 2.02 -6.31
C ASN A 240 0.78 1.10 -7.30
N PHE A 241 2.00 0.69 -6.96
CA PHE A 241 2.77 -0.26 -7.76
C PHE A 241 2.12 -1.66 -7.77
N LEU A 242 1.79 -2.21 -6.60
CA LEU A 242 1.22 -3.55 -6.49
C LEU A 242 -0.12 -3.72 -7.20
N SER A 243 -0.94 -2.66 -7.20
CA SER A 243 -2.21 -2.62 -7.92
C SER A 243 -2.03 -2.42 -9.43
N GLY A 244 -0.81 -2.27 -9.96
CA GLY A 244 -0.56 -2.12 -11.39
C GLY A 244 -0.73 -0.70 -11.93
N TYR A 245 -1.32 0.23 -11.18
CA TYR A 245 -1.39 1.65 -11.55
C TYR A 245 -0.01 2.31 -11.66
N GLY A 246 0.94 1.83 -10.86
CA GLY A 246 2.31 2.31 -10.81
C GLY A 246 3.25 1.68 -11.83
N SER A 247 2.75 1.03 -12.89
CA SER A 247 3.58 0.34 -13.90
C SER A 247 4.63 1.23 -14.59
N LYS A 248 4.44 2.55 -14.61
CA LYS A 248 5.45 3.48 -15.13
C LYS A 248 6.74 3.52 -14.30
N TRP A 249 6.66 3.19 -13.02
CA TRP A 249 7.78 3.18 -12.10
C TRP A 249 8.73 2.00 -12.32
N GLU A 250 8.18 0.84 -12.68
CA GLU A 250 8.91 -0.40 -12.87
C GLU A 250 8.30 -1.17 -14.07
N ASN A 251 9.02 -1.19 -15.18
CA ASN A 251 8.69 -1.86 -16.44
C ASN A 251 9.97 -2.19 -17.21
N GLU A 252 9.84 -2.67 -18.44
CA GLU A 252 10.98 -3.03 -19.30
C GLU A 252 11.98 -1.88 -19.53
N LYS A 253 11.51 -0.62 -19.52
CA LYS A 253 12.33 0.58 -19.78
C LYS A 253 12.81 1.27 -18.50
N ASN A 254 12.01 1.23 -17.44
CA ASN A 254 12.27 1.96 -16.21
C ASN A 254 12.38 1.01 -15.02
N SER A 255 13.43 1.13 -14.22
CA SER A 255 13.57 0.41 -12.94
C SER A 255 13.78 1.38 -11.78
N PHE A 256 12.85 2.33 -11.60
CA PHE A 256 13.00 3.40 -10.63
C PHE A 256 12.80 2.93 -9.18
N LEU A 257 11.89 1.97 -8.94
CA LEU A 257 11.62 1.49 -7.59
C LEU A 257 12.80 0.68 -7.06
N ILE A 258 13.31 -0.22 -7.90
CA ILE A 258 14.30 -1.22 -7.50
C ILE A 258 15.74 -0.70 -7.66
N ASN A 259 16.17 -0.34 -8.88
CA ASN A 259 17.57 0.08 -9.11
C ASN A 259 17.88 1.36 -8.32
N TYR A 260 16.97 2.32 -8.32
CA TYR A 260 17.16 3.61 -7.65
C TYR A 260 16.63 3.66 -6.21
N ARG A 261 16.11 2.55 -5.69
CA ARG A 261 15.68 2.39 -4.29
C ARG A 261 14.66 3.44 -3.86
N MET A 262 13.73 3.80 -4.75
CA MET A 262 12.62 4.70 -4.38
C MET A 262 11.65 4.02 -3.40
N LEU A 263 11.54 2.69 -3.47
CA LEU A 263 10.92 1.87 -2.43
C LEU A 263 12.01 1.23 -1.59
N HIS A 264 12.28 1.84 -0.43
CA HIS A 264 13.30 1.36 0.50
C HIS A 264 12.81 1.56 1.93
N ASN A 265 13.12 0.59 2.80
CA ASN A 265 12.76 0.61 4.22
C ASN A 265 11.27 0.86 4.49
N ILE A 266 10.39 0.16 3.77
CA ILE A 266 8.95 0.27 3.96
C ILE A 266 8.60 -0.38 5.32
N GLN A 267 7.87 0.33 6.16
CA GLN A 267 7.47 -0.18 7.48
C GLN A 267 6.48 -1.33 7.35
N ARG A 268 6.80 -2.49 7.91
CA ARG A 268 5.97 -3.70 7.77
C ARG A 268 4.61 -3.54 8.43
N GLU A 269 4.55 -2.78 9.52
CA GLU A 269 3.35 -2.59 10.34
C GLU A 269 2.27 -1.78 9.62
N LEU A 270 2.67 -1.00 8.61
CA LEU A 270 1.77 -0.20 7.77
C LEU A 270 1.28 -0.94 6.52
N VAL A 271 1.81 -2.14 6.26
CA VAL A 271 1.43 -2.95 5.10
C VAL A 271 0.65 -4.17 5.56
N LEU A 272 -0.47 -4.41 4.87
CA LEU A 272 -1.28 -5.62 5.04
C LEU A 272 -0.40 -6.88 4.96
N PRO A 273 -0.53 -7.82 5.91
CA PRO A 273 0.34 -9.00 6.04
C PRO A 273 0.61 -9.79 4.76
N GLU A 274 -0.45 -10.01 3.96
CA GLU A 274 -0.47 -10.73 2.69
C GLU A 274 0.31 -10.06 1.54
N PHE A 275 0.73 -8.80 1.72
CA PHE A 275 1.53 -8.06 0.74
C PHE A 275 2.93 -7.81 1.28
N ASN A 276 3.57 -8.85 1.83
CA ASN A 276 4.96 -8.79 2.25
C ASN A 276 5.84 -8.17 1.15
N GLN A 277 6.51 -7.08 1.50
CA GLN A 277 7.26 -6.24 0.58
C GLN A 277 8.49 -6.97 0.01
N VAL A 278 9.18 -7.72 0.86
CA VAL A 278 10.41 -8.44 0.52
C VAL A 278 10.09 -9.53 -0.49
N ASP A 279 9.18 -10.42 -0.14
CA ASP A 279 8.75 -11.54 -1.00
C ASP A 279 8.25 -11.03 -2.35
N LYS A 280 7.52 -9.90 -2.37
CA LYS A 280 6.93 -9.38 -3.59
C LYS A 280 7.93 -8.68 -4.50
N LEU A 281 8.76 -7.78 -3.98
CA LEU A 281 9.72 -7.03 -4.80
C LEU A 281 10.86 -7.92 -5.29
N LEU A 282 11.33 -8.87 -4.47
CA LEU A 282 12.29 -9.88 -4.88
C LEU A 282 11.71 -10.85 -5.91
N SER A 283 10.45 -11.29 -5.75
CA SER A 283 9.81 -12.11 -6.79
C SER A 283 9.72 -11.42 -8.17
N ILE A 284 9.84 -10.09 -8.20
CA ILE A 284 9.77 -9.30 -9.43
C ILE A 284 11.17 -9.11 -10.03
N LYS A 285 12.18 -8.79 -9.21
CA LYS A 285 13.54 -8.56 -9.71
C LYS A 285 14.60 -8.74 -8.61
N ASN A 286 15.31 -9.87 -8.64
CA ASN A 286 16.48 -10.14 -7.78
C ASN A 286 17.79 -9.59 -8.34
N ASN A 287 17.86 -9.34 -9.65
CA ASN A 287 19.01 -8.78 -10.35
C ASN A 287 18.94 -7.24 -10.34
N PHE A 288 19.21 -6.59 -9.21
CA PHE A 288 19.20 -5.13 -9.09
C PHE A 288 20.61 -4.51 -8.96
N ILE A 289 20.78 -3.30 -9.50
CA ILE A 289 22.09 -2.63 -9.54
C ILE A 289 22.52 -2.19 -8.14
N TYR A 290 23.74 -2.55 -7.73
CA TYR A 290 24.31 -2.21 -6.43
C TYR A 290 25.51 -1.26 -6.52
N LYS A 291 25.76 -0.51 -5.44
CA LYS A 291 26.88 0.43 -5.31
C LYS A 291 28.21 -0.30 -5.13
N GLY A 292 29.29 0.29 -5.67
CA GLY A 292 30.63 -0.30 -5.60
C GLY A 292 30.69 -1.68 -6.27
N ASP A 293 31.56 -2.52 -5.73
CA ASP A 293 31.94 -3.83 -6.30
C ASP A 293 31.42 -5.02 -5.47
N ASP A 294 30.74 -4.77 -4.35
CA ASP A 294 30.22 -5.81 -3.46
C ASP A 294 28.72 -5.63 -3.18
N SER A 295 27.91 -6.60 -3.60
CA SER A 295 26.46 -6.60 -3.40
C SER A 295 26.06 -6.77 -1.93
N LYS A 296 26.94 -7.34 -1.10
CA LYS A 296 26.70 -7.57 0.33
C LYS A 296 26.59 -6.28 1.13
N ASN A 297 27.17 -5.20 0.64
CA ASN A 297 27.19 -3.91 1.34
C ASN A 297 26.04 -2.98 0.91
N ASP A 298 25.17 -3.41 -0.02
CA ASP A 298 24.12 -2.57 -0.59
C ASP A 298 22.81 -3.36 -0.77
N HIS A 299 22.16 -3.72 0.35
CA HIS A 299 20.92 -4.50 0.36
C HIS A 299 19.68 -3.69 -0.04
N LEU A 300 18.81 -4.20 -0.94
CA LEU A 300 17.59 -3.50 -1.37
C LEU A 300 16.68 -3.09 -0.20
N PHE A 301 16.65 -3.85 0.89
CA PHE A 301 16.07 -3.44 2.17
C PHE A 301 17.04 -3.72 3.31
N GLU A 302 17.45 -2.66 4.03
CA GLU A 302 18.42 -2.75 5.13
C GLU A 302 17.95 -3.70 6.25
N LEU A 303 16.66 -3.68 6.60
CA LEU A 303 16.10 -4.52 7.66
C LEU A 303 15.98 -6.02 7.29
N TYR A 304 16.10 -6.37 6.01
CA TYR A 304 15.83 -7.73 5.53
C TYR A 304 17.03 -8.38 4.83
N GLY A 305 18.17 -7.68 4.71
CA GLY A 305 19.42 -8.26 4.19
C GLY A 305 19.33 -8.78 2.75
N SER A 306 18.46 -8.20 1.92
CA SER A 306 18.25 -8.70 0.55
C SER A 306 19.41 -8.32 -0.38
N GLU A 307 20.22 -9.30 -0.77
CA GLU A 307 21.36 -9.14 -1.69
C GLU A 307 20.94 -9.26 -3.15
N SER A 308 21.69 -8.61 -4.03
CA SER A 308 21.50 -8.73 -5.49
C SER A 308 22.19 -9.98 -6.03
N THR A 309 21.53 -10.66 -6.96
CA THR A 309 22.08 -11.82 -7.68
C THR A 309 22.88 -11.44 -8.94
N LEU A 310 23.09 -10.15 -9.21
CA LEU A 310 23.93 -9.67 -10.33
C LEU A 310 25.42 -9.95 -10.11
N SER A 311 26.09 -10.44 -11.15
CA SER A 311 27.55 -10.52 -11.18
C SER A 311 28.19 -9.13 -11.14
N VAL A 312 29.44 -9.03 -10.68
CA VAL A 312 30.18 -7.76 -10.64
C VAL A 312 30.36 -7.18 -12.04
N GLU A 313 30.69 -8.02 -13.02
CA GLU A 313 30.88 -7.62 -14.42
C GLU A 313 29.59 -7.07 -15.02
N ASP A 314 28.46 -7.75 -14.80
CA ASP A 314 27.17 -7.28 -15.32
C ASP A 314 26.70 -6.02 -14.61
N ASN A 315 26.92 -5.91 -13.29
CA ASN A 315 26.64 -4.68 -12.54
C ASN A 315 27.39 -3.48 -13.12
N CYS A 316 28.68 -3.64 -13.45
CA CYS A 316 29.48 -2.60 -14.11
C CYS A 316 28.95 -2.25 -15.51
N LYS A 317 28.60 -3.26 -16.32
CA LYS A 317 27.99 -3.02 -17.65
C LYS A 317 26.67 -2.25 -17.55
N PHE A 318 25.79 -2.61 -16.60
CA PHE A 318 24.51 -1.92 -16.41
C PHE A 318 24.70 -0.47 -15.96
N LYS A 319 25.64 -0.19 -15.05
CA LYS A 319 25.97 1.19 -14.64
C LYS A 319 26.45 2.05 -15.80
N ASN A 320 27.26 1.48 -16.69
CA ASN A 320 27.79 2.18 -17.86
C ASN A 320 26.73 2.36 -18.95
N ASN A 321 25.87 1.37 -19.16
CA ASN A 321 24.77 1.46 -20.13
C ASN A 321 23.70 2.51 -19.72
N GLU A 322 23.48 2.72 -18.43
CA GLU A 322 22.64 3.82 -17.91
C GLU A 322 23.24 5.22 -18.17
N GLN A 323 24.53 5.31 -18.52
CA GLN A 323 25.18 6.55 -18.95
C GLN A 323 25.07 6.76 -20.48
N THR A 324 24.98 5.68 -21.27
CA THR A 324 25.00 5.71 -22.74
C THR A 324 23.64 5.56 -23.43
N ASN A 325 22.60 5.06 -22.76
CA ASN A 325 21.24 4.85 -23.32
C ASN A 325 20.42 6.16 -23.52
N THR A 326 21.00 7.17 -24.18
CA THR A 326 20.28 8.41 -24.58
C THR A 326 20.48 8.82 -26.04
N TYR A 327 21.08 7.98 -26.90
CA TYR A 327 21.13 8.21 -28.35
C TYR A 327 20.20 7.27 -29.14
N ARG A 328 18.92 7.13 -28.74
CA ARG A 328 17.85 6.61 -29.62
C ARG A 328 16.50 7.21 -29.26
#